data_AF-A0A8H4VU55-F1
#
_entry.id   AF-A0A8H4VU55-F1
#
_cell.length_a   1.000
_cell.length_b   1.000
_cell.length_c   1.000
_cell.angle_alpha   90.00
_cell.angle_beta   90.00
_cell.angle_gamma   90.00
#
_symmetry.space_group_name_H-M   'P 1'
#
loop_
_entity.id
_entity.type
_entity.pdbx_description
1 polymer ?
#
loop_
_entity_poly.entity_id
_entity_poly.type
_entity_poly.pdbx_seq_one_letter_code
_entity_poly.pdbx_strand_id
1 'polypeptide(L)'
;MWDLQRNGGNVVATTERILSGRGLEVPPQSFQPPLPVPASSTPSTSSTPSQAKAVQPDLITRYNLKAKLAEEASSRGESPASGEEETKQKQGQAWSTNKGERQALLQRRREEMILAARRKMEAKVAAEAALAKPSA
;
A
#
# COMPACT_ATOMS: atom_id res chain seq x y z
N MET A 1 15.12 15.58 -10.85
CA MET A 1 15.84 16.06 -9.64
C MET A 1 17.07 16.92 -9.98
N TRP A 2 17.19 17.44 -11.22
CA TRP A 2 18.35 18.23 -11.67
C TRP A 2 18.43 19.63 -11.08
N ASP A 3 17.30 20.36 -11.09
CA ASP A 3 17.22 21.69 -10.51
C ASP A 3 17.59 21.70 -9.02
N LEU A 4 17.08 20.71 -8.27
CA LEU A 4 17.42 20.51 -6.86
C LEU A 4 18.91 20.28 -6.65
N GLN A 5 19.57 19.51 -7.52
CA GLN A 5 21.00 19.25 -7.39
C GLN A 5 21.83 20.52 -7.60
N ARG A 6 21.46 21.37 -8.56
CA ARG A 6 22.17 22.65 -8.82
C ARG A 6 21.87 23.71 -7.78
N ASN A 7 20.68 23.69 -7.20
CA ASN A 7 20.24 24.64 -6.20
C ASN A 7 20.56 24.18 -4.76
N GLY A 8 21.52 23.26 -4.60
CA GLY A 8 21.99 22.79 -3.28
C GLY A 8 20.93 22.09 -2.43
N GLY A 9 19.93 21.47 -3.06
CA GLY A 9 18.80 20.83 -2.38
C GLY A 9 17.74 21.81 -1.88
N ASN A 10 17.78 23.08 -2.29
CA ASN A 10 16.77 24.08 -1.90
C ASN A 10 15.42 23.81 -2.59
N VAL A 11 14.57 23.08 -1.87
CA VAL A 11 13.20 22.75 -2.30
C VAL A 11 12.32 23.98 -2.47
N VAL A 12 12.51 25.02 -1.66
CA VAL A 12 11.66 26.23 -1.68
C VAL A 12 11.83 26.95 -3.00
N ALA A 13 13.06 27.23 -3.41
CA ALA A 13 13.33 27.92 -4.66
C ALA A 13 12.90 27.09 -5.90
N THR A 14 12.98 25.75 -5.84
CA THR A 14 12.41 24.89 -6.89
C THR A 14 10.89 24.95 -6.91
N THR A 15 10.22 24.97 -5.75
CA THR A 15 8.74 25.13 -5.68
C THR A 15 8.28 26.49 -6.17
N GLU A 16 8.93 27.58 -5.78
CA GLU A 16 8.58 28.94 -6.24
C GLU A 16 8.73 29.09 -7.75
N ARG A 17 9.76 28.49 -8.34
CA ARG A 17 9.96 28.50 -9.80
C ARG A 17 8.80 27.83 -10.53
N ILE A 18 8.40 26.64 -10.07
CA ILE A 18 7.26 25.89 -10.62
C ILE A 18 5.97 26.70 -10.48
N LEU A 19 5.72 27.29 -9.29
CA LEU A 19 4.52 28.08 -9.01
C LEU A 19 4.49 29.40 -9.82
N SER A 20 5.64 29.97 -10.13
CA SER A 20 5.78 31.17 -10.98
C SER A 20 5.62 30.86 -12.47
N GLY A 21 5.27 29.63 -12.85
CA GLY A 21 5.07 29.21 -14.23
C GLY A 21 6.38 29.02 -15.03
N ARG A 22 7.53 29.17 -14.39
CA ARG A 22 8.82 28.81 -14.97
C ARG A 22 8.99 27.31 -14.76
N GLY A 23 8.86 26.51 -15.82
CA GLY A 23 9.05 25.06 -15.74
C GLY A 23 10.43 24.66 -15.18
N LEU A 24 10.58 23.39 -14.82
CA LEU A 24 11.88 22.85 -14.43
C LEU A 24 12.83 22.81 -15.65
N GLU A 25 14.10 23.11 -15.43
CA GLU A 25 15.11 22.98 -16.49
C GLU A 25 15.26 21.51 -16.91
N VAL A 26 15.34 21.28 -18.23
CA VAL A 26 15.61 19.98 -18.80
C VAL A 26 17.04 19.55 -18.43
N PRO A 27 17.22 18.40 -17.76
CA PRO A 27 18.56 17.93 -17.41
C PRO A 27 19.40 17.61 -18.65
N PRO A 28 20.73 17.79 -18.58
CA PRO A 28 21.62 17.27 -19.61
C PRO A 28 21.53 15.74 -19.69
N GLN A 29 21.80 15.17 -20.87
CA GLN A 29 21.69 13.73 -21.11
C GLN A 29 22.68 12.89 -20.27
N SER A 30 23.77 13.50 -19.81
CA SER A 30 24.75 12.91 -18.91
C SER A 30 24.31 12.89 -17.45
N PHE A 31 23.17 13.47 -17.12
CA PHE A 31 22.68 13.50 -15.74
C PHE A 31 22.24 12.11 -15.28
N GLN A 32 23.08 11.48 -14.46
CA GLN A 32 22.73 10.28 -13.71
C GLN A 32 22.32 10.70 -12.30
N PRO A 33 21.03 10.67 -11.93
CA PRO A 33 20.63 10.91 -10.56
C PRO A 33 21.32 9.89 -9.64
N PRO A 34 21.76 10.28 -8.43
CA PRO A 34 22.33 9.34 -7.48
C PRO A 34 21.30 8.25 -7.22
N LEU A 35 21.64 7.02 -7.63
CA LEU A 35 20.82 5.86 -7.31
C LEU A 35 20.81 5.72 -5.79
N PRO A 36 19.66 5.53 -5.15
CA PRO A 36 19.63 5.23 -3.73
C PRO A 36 20.46 3.97 -3.52
N VAL A 37 21.59 4.10 -2.81
CA VAL A 37 22.30 2.95 -2.28
C VAL A 37 21.27 2.21 -1.42
N PRO A 38 21.00 0.91 -1.68
CA PRO A 38 20.10 0.17 -0.82
C PRO A 38 20.75 0.12 0.56
N ALA A 39 20.27 0.95 1.49
CA ALA A 39 20.40 0.62 2.90
C ALA A 39 19.80 -0.77 3.03
N SER A 40 20.60 -1.78 3.40
CA SER A 40 20.21 -3.19 3.50
C SER A 40 18.77 -3.35 3.98
N SER A 41 17.86 -3.43 3.02
CA SER A 41 16.44 -3.61 3.21
C SER A 41 16.01 -4.49 2.05
N THR A 42 15.57 -5.66 2.48
CA THR A 42 15.01 -6.79 1.74
C THR A 42 14.39 -6.46 0.38
N PRO A 43 14.59 -7.31 -0.64
CA PRO A 43 14.16 -7.03 -2.00
C PRO A 43 12.64 -6.87 -2.10
N SER A 44 12.21 -5.74 -2.64
CA SER A 44 10.84 -5.50 -3.10
C SER A 44 10.79 -5.74 -4.60
N THR A 45 10.59 -7.00 -5.01
CA THR A 45 10.33 -7.36 -6.41
C THR A 45 8.82 -7.39 -6.62
N SER A 46 8.30 -6.41 -7.35
CA SER A 46 6.96 -6.47 -7.96
C SER A 46 7.03 -7.39 -9.18
N SER A 47 7.03 -8.68 -8.91
CA SER A 47 6.63 -9.75 -9.81
C SER A 47 6.13 -10.86 -8.89
N THR A 48 5.13 -11.61 -9.31
CA THR A 48 4.63 -12.77 -8.57
C THR A 48 5.40 -14.02 -9.00
N PRO A 49 6.51 -14.40 -8.35
CA PRO A 49 6.83 -15.79 -8.16
C PRO A 49 6.13 -16.25 -6.88
N SER A 50 5.50 -17.43 -6.94
CA SER A 50 5.20 -18.25 -5.78
C SER A 50 6.50 -18.54 -5.03
N GLN A 51 6.97 -17.60 -4.21
CA GLN A 51 8.12 -17.80 -3.36
C GLN A 51 7.67 -18.62 -2.17
N ALA A 52 8.32 -19.77 -1.97
CA ALA A 52 8.21 -20.55 -0.75
C ALA A 52 8.31 -19.59 0.44
N LYS A 53 7.23 -19.54 1.24
CA LYS A 53 7.03 -18.58 2.33
C LYS A 53 8.29 -18.53 3.19
N ALA A 54 9.02 -17.41 3.13
CA ALA A 54 9.97 -17.10 4.18
C ALA A 54 9.20 -17.14 5.52
N VAL A 55 9.83 -17.65 6.58
CA VAL A 55 9.28 -17.77 7.95
C VAL A 55 9.14 -16.37 8.60
N GLN A 56 8.49 -15.46 7.90
CA GLN A 56 8.12 -14.17 8.43
C GLN A 56 6.77 -14.34 9.15
N PRO A 57 6.62 -13.76 10.35
CA PRO A 57 5.36 -13.85 11.07
C PRO A 57 4.24 -13.24 10.22
N ASP A 58 3.09 -13.91 10.16
CA ASP A 58 1.92 -13.47 9.40
C ASP A 58 1.54 -12.03 9.75
N LEU A 59 1.01 -11.29 8.78
CA LEU A 59 0.62 -9.88 8.96
C LEU A 59 -0.40 -9.70 10.10
N ILE A 60 -1.29 -10.67 10.28
CA ILE A 60 -2.25 -10.70 11.40
C ILE A 60 -1.54 -10.70 12.75
N THR A 61 -0.48 -11.49 12.88
CA THR A 61 0.33 -11.60 14.10
C THR A 61 1.19 -10.34 14.28
N ARG A 62 1.82 -9.84 13.21
CA ARG A 62 2.62 -8.62 13.25
C ARG A 62 1.84 -7.38 13.68
N TYR A 63 0.57 -7.30 13.32
CA TYR A 63 -0.30 -6.16 13.64
C TYR A 63 -1.34 -6.46 14.73
N ASN A 64 -1.22 -7.60 15.43
CA ASN A 64 -2.14 -8.00 16.51
C ASN A 64 -3.64 -7.96 16.13
N LEU A 65 -3.99 -8.32 14.90
CA LEU A 65 -5.36 -8.21 14.36
C LEU A 65 -6.29 -9.36 14.76
N LYS A 66 -5.85 -10.24 15.67
CA LYS A 66 -6.60 -11.42 16.10
C LYS A 66 -7.95 -11.08 16.73
N ALA A 67 -8.02 -10.02 17.54
CA ALA A 67 -9.27 -9.58 18.17
C ALA A 67 -10.29 -9.07 17.13
N LYS A 68 -9.83 -8.28 16.15
CA LYS A 68 -10.69 -7.80 15.04
C LYS A 68 -11.20 -8.93 14.16
N LEU A 69 -10.40 -9.99 13.97
CA LEU A 69 -10.84 -11.18 13.26
C LEU A 69 -11.93 -11.95 14.01
N ALA A 70 -11.84 -12.05 15.34
CA ALA A 70 -12.87 -12.72 16.14
C ALA A 70 -14.20 -11.95 16.08
N GLU A 71 -14.14 -10.63 16.10
CA GLU A 71 -15.30 -9.74 15.96
C GLU A 71 -15.92 -9.85 14.55
N GLU A 72 -15.10 -9.81 13.49
CA GLU A 72 -15.59 -10.00 12.11
C GLU A 72 -16.21 -11.38 11.87
N ALA A 73 -15.60 -12.44 12.41
CA ALA A 73 -16.15 -13.79 12.36
C ALA A 73 -17.50 -13.92 13.10
N SER A 74 -17.71 -13.12 14.15
CA SER A 74 -18.99 -13.05 14.88
C SER A 74 -20.03 -12.22 14.12
N SER A 75 -19.61 -11.25 13.32
CA SER A 75 -20.48 -10.44 12.44
C SER A 75 -20.90 -11.13 11.14
N ARG A 76 -20.41 -12.35 10.87
CA ARG A 76 -20.55 -13.12 9.62
C ARG A 76 -21.99 -13.60 9.31
N GLY A 77 -23.00 -13.07 10.00
CA GLY A 77 -24.42 -13.34 9.82
C GLY A 77 -25.14 -12.46 8.79
N GLU A 78 -24.54 -11.34 8.34
CA GLU A 78 -25.13 -10.50 7.29
C GLU A 78 -24.24 -10.44 6.05
N SER A 79 -24.70 -11.15 5.02
CA SER A 79 -24.63 -10.96 3.56
C SER A 79 -23.42 -10.30 2.85
N PRO A 80 -23.18 -10.73 1.60
CA PRO A 80 -21.96 -10.47 0.84
C PRO A 80 -22.01 -9.13 0.09
N ALA A 81 -20.85 -8.68 -0.40
CA ALA A 81 -20.69 -7.65 -1.44
C ALA A 81 -20.67 -6.16 -1.04
N SER A 82 -20.20 -5.82 0.16
CA SER A 82 -19.81 -4.42 0.46
C SER A 82 -18.30 -4.29 0.66
N GLY A 83 -17.54 -4.34 -0.44
CA GLY A 83 -16.10 -4.06 -0.42
C GLY A 83 -15.62 -3.17 -1.56
N GLU A 84 -16.49 -2.85 -2.52
CA GLU A 84 -16.11 -2.17 -3.76
C GLU A 84 -16.59 -0.71 -3.81
N GLU A 85 -17.67 -0.33 -3.11
CA GLU A 85 -18.22 1.03 -3.18
C GLU A 85 -17.54 2.09 -2.29
N GLU A 86 -16.95 1.74 -1.14
CA GLU A 86 -16.31 2.75 -0.27
C GLU A 86 -14.95 3.22 -0.80
N THR A 87 -14.39 2.54 -1.80
CA THR A 87 -13.11 2.93 -2.40
C THR A 87 -13.22 4.14 -3.33
N LYS A 88 -14.43 4.51 -3.78
CA LYS A 88 -14.64 5.61 -4.71
C LYS A 88 -14.78 6.97 -4.00
N GLN A 89 -15.28 7.00 -2.77
CA GLN A 89 -15.39 8.25 -1.98
C GLN A 89 -14.07 8.70 -1.31
N LYS A 90 -13.06 7.84 -1.23
CA LYS A 90 -11.76 8.14 -0.55
C LYS A 90 -10.59 8.41 -1.51
N GLN A 91 -10.80 8.39 -2.83
CA GLN A 91 -9.76 8.65 -3.84
C GLN A 91 -9.25 10.11 -3.87
N GLY A 92 -9.83 10.99 -3.04
CA GLY A 92 -9.40 12.39 -2.89
C GLY A 92 -9.07 12.82 -1.46
N GLN A 93 -9.06 11.90 -0.47
CA GLN A 93 -8.73 12.30 0.90
C GLN A 93 -7.24 12.59 1.02
N ALA A 94 -6.88 13.87 0.95
CA ALA A 94 -5.53 14.34 1.24
C ALA A 94 -5.10 13.83 2.64
N TRP A 95 -3.86 13.37 2.76
CA TRP A 95 -3.31 12.98 4.05
C TRP A 95 -3.46 14.13 5.05
N SER A 96 -4.05 13.85 6.22
CA SER A 96 -4.14 14.84 7.30
C SER A 96 -2.76 15.46 7.56
N THR A 97 -2.71 16.77 7.73
CA THR A 97 -1.51 17.52 8.13
C THR A 97 -1.11 17.24 9.58
N ASN A 98 -2.05 16.76 10.40
CA ASN A 98 -1.79 16.31 11.76
C ASN A 98 -1.15 14.90 11.77
N LYS A 99 0.01 14.77 12.39
CA LYS A 99 0.78 13.52 12.49
C LYS A 99 -0.03 12.40 13.15
N GLY A 100 -0.72 12.68 14.25
CA GLY A 100 -1.46 11.67 15.00
C GLY A 100 -2.61 11.09 14.19
N GLU A 101 -3.43 11.96 13.60
CA GLU A 101 -4.54 11.56 12.73
C GLU A 101 -4.05 10.81 11.49
N ARG A 102 -2.96 11.28 10.86
CA ARG A 102 -2.36 10.60 9.71
C ARG A 102 -1.93 9.18 10.07
N GLN A 103 -1.26 9.01 11.21
CA GLN A 103 -0.82 7.69 11.67
C GLN A 103 -2.03 6.78 11.94
N ALA A 104 -3.05 7.28 12.65
CA ALA A 104 -4.26 6.52 12.93
C ALA A 104 -4.98 6.09 11.65
N LEU A 105 -5.11 6.99 10.66
CA LEU A 105 -5.75 6.69 9.39
C LEU A 105 -4.98 5.66 8.58
N LEU A 106 -3.65 5.82 8.47
CA LEU A 106 -2.81 4.86 7.75
C LEU A 106 -2.84 3.48 8.40
N GLN A 107 -2.88 3.43 9.73
CA GLN A 107 -3.04 2.19 10.47
C GLN A 107 -4.38 1.53 10.14
N ARG A 108 -5.50 2.27 10.23
CA ARG A 108 -6.83 1.74 9.86
C ARG A 108 -6.86 1.19 8.43
N ARG A 109 -6.38 1.97 7.45
CA ARG A 109 -6.34 1.55 6.04
C ARG A 109 -5.52 0.28 5.83
N ARG A 110 -4.40 0.14 6.56
CA ARG A 110 -3.55 -1.07 6.50
C ARG A 110 -4.27 -2.28 7.09
N GLU A 111 -4.91 -2.12 8.24
CA GLU A 111 -5.66 -3.18 8.91
C GLU A 111 -6.83 -3.66 8.03
N GLU A 112 -7.61 -2.73 7.49
CA GLU A 112 -8.71 -3.01 6.54
C GLU A 112 -8.22 -3.79 5.32
N MET A 113 -7.11 -3.35 4.72
CA MET A 113 -6.52 -4.03 3.57
C MET A 113 -6.12 -5.48 3.89
N ILE A 114 -5.51 -5.72 5.05
CA ILE A 114 -5.08 -7.06 5.47
C ILE A 114 -6.30 -7.98 5.64
N LEU A 115 -7.35 -7.49 6.30
CA LEU A 115 -8.57 -8.26 6.54
C LEU A 115 -9.32 -8.55 5.24
N ALA A 116 -9.50 -7.54 4.37
CA ALA A 116 -10.17 -7.70 3.09
C ALA A 116 -9.42 -8.67 2.15
N ALA A 117 -8.09 -8.58 2.10
CA ALA A 117 -7.27 -9.50 1.32
C ALA A 117 -7.42 -10.94 1.80
N ARG A 118 -7.47 -11.15 3.13
CA ARG A 118 -7.72 -12.47 3.72
C ARG A 118 -9.11 -13.00 3.34
N ARG A 119 -10.16 -12.20 3.51
CA ARG A 119 -11.53 -12.58 3.13
C ARG A 119 -11.60 -13.01 1.66
N LYS A 120 -10.96 -12.24 0.77
CA LYS A 120 -10.88 -12.56 -0.65
C LYS A 120 -10.13 -13.87 -0.92
N MET A 121 -9.08 -14.16 -0.16
CA MET A 121 -8.32 -15.40 -0.27
C MET A 121 -9.14 -16.60 0.25
N GLU A 122 -9.79 -16.48 1.40
CA GLU A 122 -10.65 -17.54 1.95
C GLU A 122 -11.81 -17.88 1.01
N ALA A 123 -12.45 -16.86 0.41
CA ALA A 123 -13.50 -17.07 -0.59
C ALA A 123 -13.00 -17.79 -1.84
N LYS A 124 -11.79 -17.43 -2.33
CA LYS A 124 -11.16 -18.12 -3.47
C LYS A 124 -10.82 -19.57 -3.15
N VAL A 125 -10.23 -19.85 -1.99
CA VAL A 125 -9.90 -21.21 -1.57
C VAL A 125 -11.16 -22.05 -1.40
N ALA A 126 -12.25 -21.49 -0.84
CA ALA A 126 -13.53 -22.17 -0.76
C ALA A 126 -14.14 -22.47 -2.15
N ALA A 127 -14.04 -21.53 -3.09
CA ALA A 127 -14.50 -21.71 -4.46
C ALA A 127 -13.67 -22.76 -5.21
N GLU A 128 -12.34 -22.74 -5.09
CA GLU A 128 -11.45 -23.75 -5.67
C GLU A 128 -11.69 -25.14 -5.06
N ALA A 129 -11.92 -25.23 -3.75
CA ALA A 129 -12.27 -26.47 -3.07
C ALA A 129 -13.64 -27.03 -3.52
N ALA A 130 -14.59 -26.16 -3.86
CA ALA A 130 -15.87 -26.56 -4.45
C ALA A 130 -15.71 -27.01 -5.92
N LEU A 131 -14.85 -26.33 -6.70
CA LEU A 131 -14.57 -26.65 -8.10
C LEU A 131 -13.70 -27.90 -8.29
N ALA A 132 -12.93 -28.31 -7.27
CA ALA A 132 -12.16 -29.55 -7.27
C ALA A 132 -12.99 -30.80 -6.88
N LYS A 133 -14.27 -30.61 -6.50
CA LYS A 133 -15.24 -31.66 -6.12
C LYS A 133 -16.28 -32.11 -7.17
N PRO A 134 -16.15 -31.91 -8.51
CA PRO A 134 -17.05 -32.54 -9.47
C PRO A 134 -16.33 -33.65 -10.26
N SER A 135 -16.51 -34.91 -9.83
CA SER A 135 -16.43 -36.12 -10.66
C SER A 135 -16.71 -37.33 -9.76
N ALA A 136 -17.96 -37.78 -9.76
CA ALA A 136 -18.35 -39.12 -9.32
C ALA A 136 -18.25 -40.07 -10.51
#